data_AF-A0AAD1A2L6-F1
#
_entry.id   AF-A0AAD1A2L6-F1
#
_cell.length_a   1.000
_cell.length_b   1.000
_cell.length_c   1.000
_cell.angle_alpha   90.00
_cell.angle_beta   90.00
_cell.angle_gamma   90.00
#
_symmetry.space_group_name_H-M   'P 1'
#
loop_
_entity.id
_entity.type
_entity.pdbx_description
1 polymer ?
#
loop_
_entity_poly.entity_id
_entity_poly.type
_entity_poly.pdbx_seq_one_letter_code
_entity_poly.pdbx_strand_id
1 'polypeptide(L)'
;MSSNNFKALRERCGLTQGELAVLLGVSTRTINAQEAKAEVDQVYWLALERVALFAANRRGDPMIAPANVRKEAAELVRALVG
;
A
#
# COMPACT_ATOMS: atom_id res chain seq x y z
N MET A 1 -4.23 -11.97 -3.39
CA MET A 1 -3.58 -11.34 -2.20
C MET A 1 -4.62 -11.23 -1.11
N SER A 2 -4.32 -11.65 0.13
CA SER A 2 -5.33 -11.73 1.19
C SER A 2 -5.76 -10.36 1.72
N SER A 3 -7.01 -10.25 2.15
CA SER A 3 -7.53 -9.06 2.85
C SER A 3 -6.78 -8.74 4.13
N ASN A 4 -6.29 -9.76 4.85
CA ASN A 4 -5.45 -9.57 6.04
C ASN A 4 -4.16 -8.80 5.71
N ASN A 5 -3.51 -9.12 4.58
CA ASN A 5 -2.30 -8.41 4.15
C ASN A 5 -2.62 -6.96 3.76
N PHE A 6 -3.75 -6.72 3.10
CA PHE A 6 -4.21 -5.39 2.73
C PHE A 6 -4.48 -4.53 3.97
N LYS A 7 -5.22 -5.06 4.94
CA LYS A 7 -5.50 -4.40 6.22
C LYS A 7 -4.21 -4.09 6.98
N ALA A 8 -3.31 -5.07 7.11
CA ALA A 8 -2.05 -4.90 7.82
C ALA A 8 -1.16 -3.83 7.16
N LEU A 9 -1.15 -3.74 5.82
CA LEU A 9 -0.38 -2.72 5.12
C LEU A 9 -0.98 -1.32 5.33
N ARG A 10 -2.31 -1.17 5.29
CA ARG A 10 -2.99 0.09 5.64
C ARG A 10 -2.62 0.54 7.06
N GLU A 11 -2.69 -0.37 8.03
CA GLU A 11 -2.37 -0.10 9.43
C GLU A 11 -0.89 0.27 9.63
N ARG A 12 0.04 -0.39 8.91
CA ARG A 12 1.46 0.00 8.88
C ARG A 12 1.68 1.39 8.29
N CYS A 13 0.87 1.78 7.32
CA CYS A 13 0.85 3.17 6.83
C CYS A 13 0.27 4.15 7.85
N GLY A 14 -0.26 3.67 8.98
CA GLY A 14 -0.90 4.50 10.01
C GLY A 14 -2.20 5.14 9.52
N LEU A 15 -2.90 4.45 8.61
CA LEU A 15 -4.11 4.98 7.98
C LEU A 15 -5.37 4.30 8.53
N THR A 16 -6.39 5.10 8.75
CA THR A 16 -7.78 4.70 8.90
C THR A 16 -8.36 4.18 7.57
N GLN A 17 -9.41 3.35 7.60
CA GLN A 17 -10.13 2.96 6.37
C GLN A 17 -10.65 4.18 5.60
N GLY A 18 -11.11 5.22 6.31
CA GLY A 18 -11.61 6.45 5.70
C GLY A 18 -10.49 7.29 5.08
N GLU A 19 -9.33 7.36 5.74
CA GLU A 19 -8.17 8.08 5.19
C GLU A 19 -7.64 7.39 3.93
N LEU A 20 -7.57 6.05 3.92
CA LEU A 20 -7.22 5.31 2.72
C LEU A 20 -8.25 5.55 1.60
N ALA A 21 -9.55 5.56 1.93
CA ALA A 21 -10.61 5.82 0.96
C ALA A 21 -10.45 7.19 0.29
N VAL A 22 -10.13 8.23 1.07
CA VAL A 22 -9.84 9.59 0.56
C VAL A 22 -8.61 9.57 -0.36
N LEU A 23 -7.52 8.92 0.03
CA LEU A 23 -6.31 8.83 -0.79
C LEU A 23 -6.55 8.10 -2.12
N LEU A 24 -7.46 7.12 -2.13
CA LEU A 24 -7.78 6.34 -3.33
C LEU A 24 -8.95 6.91 -4.14
N GLY A 25 -9.60 7.99 -3.68
CA GLY A 25 -10.76 8.57 -4.37
C GLY A 25 -11.97 7.65 -4.41
N VAL A 26 -12.16 6.81 -3.38
CA VAL A 26 -13.27 5.85 -3.28
C VAL A 26 -14.05 6.04 -1.97
N SER A 27 -15.18 5.36 -1.84
CA SER A 27 -15.93 5.36 -0.58
C SER A 27 -15.25 4.52 0.50
N THR A 28 -15.44 4.86 1.78
CA THR A 28 -15.01 4.00 2.91
C THR A 28 -15.63 2.61 2.84
N ARG A 29 -16.87 2.50 2.33
CA ARG A 29 -17.53 1.21 2.10
C ARG A 29 -16.76 0.33 1.11
N THR A 30 -16.13 0.92 0.11
CA THR A 30 -15.27 0.21 -0.84
C THR A 30 -14.07 -0.42 -0.13
N ILE A 31 -13.38 0.34 0.72
CA ILE A 31 -12.23 -0.17 1.50
C ILE A 31 -12.67 -1.27 2.46
N ASN A 32 -13.78 -1.06 3.17
CA ASN A 32 -14.35 -2.08 4.05
C ASN A 32 -14.67 -3.39 3.31
N ALA A 33 -15.26 -3.29 2.11
CA ALA A 33 -15.53 -4.45 1.28
C ALA A 33 -14.26 -5.18 0.86
N GLN A 34 -13.18 -4.47 0.50
CA GLN A 34 -11.89 -5.11 0.18
C GLN A 34 -11.28 -5.83 1.40
N GLU A 35 -11.38 -5.24 2.60
CA GLU A 35 -10.89 -5.87 3.83
C GLU A 35 -11.75 -7.04 4.32
N ALA A 36 -12.97 -7.20 3.80
CA ALA A 36 -13.86 -8.32 4.13
C ALA A 36 -13.80 -9.48 3.12
N LYS A 37 -13.18 -9.29 1.95
CA LYS A 37 -13.05 -10.34 0.92
C LYS A 37 -12.04 -11.41 1.33
N ALA A 38 -12.14 -12.60 0.73
CA ALA A 38 -11.06 -13.58 0.79
C ALA A 38 -9.80 -13.07 0.07
N GLU A 39 -10.01 -12.46 -1.11
CA GLU A 39 -8.96 -11.86 -1.92
C GLU A 39 -9.31 -10.42 -2.30
N VAL A 40 -8.31 -9.54 -2.20
CA VAL A 40 -8.44 -8.14 -2.59
C VAL A 40 -8.26 -8.01 -4.10
N ASP A 41 -9.09 -7.17 -4.74
CA ASP A 41 -8.92 -6.93 -6.17
C ASP A 41 -7.55 -6.26 -6.41
N GLN A 42 -6.82 -6.75 -7.39
CA GLN A 42 -5.43 -6.38 -7.64
C GLN A 42 -5.21 -4.86 -7.74
N VAL A 43 -6.16 -4.13 -8.33
CA VAL A 43 -6.07 -2.67 -8.47
C VAL A 43 -5.97 -1.96 -7.12
N TYR A 44 -6.70 -2.42 -6.10
CA TYR A 44 -6.64 -1.82 -4.76
C TYR A 44 -5.33 -2.17 -4.07
N TRP A 45 -4.84 -3.40 -4.25
CA TRP A 45 -3.54 -3.81 -3.73
C TRP A 45 -2.41 -2.92 -4.27
N LEU A 46 -2.33 -2.76 -5.60
CA LEU A 46 -1.33 -1.91 -6.25
C LEU A 46 -1.46 -0.44 -5.81
N ALA A 47 -2.69 0.04 -5.63
CA ALA A 47 -2.92 1.41 -5.14
C ALA A 47 -2.41 1.59 -3.71
N LEU A 48 -2.64 0.61 -2.83
CA LEU A 48 -2.12 0.63 -1.46
C LEU A 48 -0.59 0.50 -1.41
N GLU A 49 0.02 -0.27 -2.30
CA GLU A 49 1.48 -0.34 -2.44
C GLU A 49 2.09 1.02 -2.78
N ARG A 50 1.46 1.78 -3.68
CA ARG A 50 1.88 3.16 -4.01
C ARG A 50 1.75 4.09 -2.80
N VAL A 51 0.65 3.99 -2.06
CA VAL A 51 0.45 4.75 -0.82
C VAL A 51 1.52 4.39 0.22
N ALA A 52 1.86 3.10 0.36
CA ALA A 52 2.88 2.64 1.29
C ALA A 52 4.28 3.15 0.91
N LEU A 53 4.63 3.17 -0.38
CA LEU A 53 5.87 3.77 -0.84
C LEU A 53 5.93 5.27 -0.52
N PHE A 54 4.84 6.00 -0.76
CA PHE A 54 4.76 7.43 -0.42
C PHE A 54 4.89 7.66 1.09
N ALA A 55 4.21 6.86 1.91
CA ALA A 55 4.30 6.92 3.36
C ALA A 55 5.72 6.62 3.87
N ALA A 56 6.38 5.61 3.29
CA ALA A 56 7.78 5.25 3.59
C ALA A 56 8.72 6.43 3.33
N ASN A 57 8.60 7.06 2.15
CA ASN A 57 9.39 8.23 1.78
C ASN A 57 9.14 9.41 2.73
N ARG A 58 7.86 9.72 3.02
CA ARG A 58 7.49 10.86 3.88
C ARG A 58 8.00 10.71 5.32
N ARG A 59 8.09 9.47 5.82
CA ARG A 59 8.52 9.18 7.20
C ARG A 59 10.00 8.83 7.31
N GLY A 60 10.72 8.71 6.19
CA GLY A 60 12.11 8.25 6.19
C GLY A 60 12.28 6.80 6.67
N ASP A 61 11.21 5.99 6.61
CA ASP A 61 11.23 4.59 7.03
C ASP A 61 10.86 3.66 5.86
N PRO A 62 11.87 3.08 5.18
CA PRO A 62 11.66 2.15 4.07
C PRO A 62 10.83 0.92 4.47
N MET A 63 10.85 0.52 5.75
CA MET A 63 10.19 -0.70 6.21
C MET A 63 8.66 -0.58 6.22
N ILE A 64 8.09 0.59 5.98
CA ILE A 64 6.65 0.75 5.72
C ILE A 64 6.25 0.13 4.38
N ALA A 65 7.10 0.26 3.36
CA ALA A 65 6.81 -0.30 2.04
C ALA A 65 6.89 -1.84 2.07
N PRO A 66 6.09 -2.56 1.27
CA PRO A 66 6.21 -4.02 1.09
C PRO A 66 7.57 -4.44 0.51
N ALA A 67 7.97 -5.69 0.77
CA ALA A 67 9.30 -6.17 0.39
C ALA A 67 9.54 -6.15 -1.13
N ASN A 68 8.53 -6.49 -1.93
CA ASN A 68 8.58 -6.39 -3.39
C ASN A 68 8.77 -4.94 -3.84
N VAL A 69 8.01 -3.99 -3.28
CA VAL A 69 8.13 -2.56 -3.58
C VAL A 69 9.53 -2.03 -3.24
N ARG A 70 10.09 -2.43 -2.09
CA ARG A 70 11.47 -2.04 -1.72
C ARG A 70 12.51 -2.62 -2.69
N LYS A 71 12.34 -3.88 -3.09
CA LYS A 71 13.22 -4.56 -4.04
C LYS A 71 13.19 -3.86 -5.40
N GLU A 72 12.00 -3.61 -5.94
CA GLU A 72 11.78 -2.90 -7.20
C GLU A 72 12.38 -1.50 -7.17
N ALA A 73 12.17 -0.74 -6.08
CA ALA A 73 12.78 0.58 -5.91
C ALA A 73 14.31 0.52 -5.92
N ALA A 74 14.92 -0.46 -5.24
CA ALA A 74 16.37 -0.64 -5.22
C ALA A 74 16.94 -1.09 -6.58
N GLU A 75 16.20 -1.91 -7.32
CA GLU A 75 16.56 -2.31 -8.69
C GLU A 75 16.49 -1.12 -9.65
N LEU A 76 15.44 -0.30 -9.56
CA LEU A 76 15.28 0.91 -10.37
C LEU A 76 16.43 1.89 -10.12
N VAL A 77 16.77 2.16 -8.85
CA VAL A 77 17.89 3.04 -8.50
C VAL A 77 19.19 2.52 -9.11
N ARG A 78 19.48 1.21 -8.97
CA ARG A 78 20.68 0.60 -9.57
C ARG A 78 20.73 0.74 -11.09
N ALA A 79 19.60 0.63 -11.76
CA ALA A 79 19.52 0.83 -13.21
C ALA A 79 19.78 2.29 -13.64
N LEU A 80 19.45 3.26 -12.78
CA LEU A 80 19.64 4.69 -13.05
C LEU A 80 21.05 5.19 -12.73
N VAL A 81 21.72 4.59 -11.73
CA VAL A 81 23.03 5.04 -11.22
C VAL A 81 24.20 4.14 -11.64
N GLY A 82 23.99 3.27 -12.63
CA GLY A 82 24.97 2.29 -13.12
C GLY A 82 26.38 2.85 -13.29
#